data_AF-A0A8T4RKY4-F1
#
_entry.id   AF-A0A8T4RKY4-F1
#
_cell.length_a   1.000
_cell.length_b   1.000
_cell.length_c   1.000
_cell.angle_alpha   90.00
_cell.angle_beta   90.00
_cell.angle_gamma   90.00
#
_symmetry.space_group_name_H-M   'P 1'
#
loop_
_entity.id
_entity.type
_entity.pdbx_description
1 polymer ?
#
loop_
_entity_poly.entity_id
_entity_poly.type
_entity_poly.pdbx_seq_one_letter_code
_entity_poly.pdbx_strand_id
1 'polypeptide(L)'
;MELKKRLIAVFALFLLVINIINFIILSVITNHSTSLTSDATSASSGQTLLCINAPPSITTIADQSATVGTAYTLQVTATDANNHSLSYIDNTSLFAINQSGYISFTPGSGDVGSSNILITVQDNTACSNNETTDTFTLTIAEAAPAPAAVTGAAGGGGGGVSAKKLEEVPPLKRSFTLSEEIIKVNVKQSQKLEKKIKITNNGEVPIKITILESHLDSVITLNPAAFTLDVSEQKEVTITFNPTQDATPDIYTGLITFSADSSGLEKTLKVVLEVESDEILFDASVDLPRKTFQPGEELIAAVTVFNLQRISSYNVDITYTITDLQNTLYFEQKESVTFEDQASFTKTFPIPENFQPGTYLFGIRVVAGNSFGTATELFTIEGPTSIISPLPQLAPLEKAAAFLKKQLVWFALVIVIFLLLLLAILFSLIKRRHGGRRKEKGNGRTIVKHKIMTSNDSIRLRKRLAFLRETRREGLLEKEKYDKMKSEIEPLLEKIEKKGILPKYGQAKDKKDKTIYKK
;
A
#
# COMPACT_ATOMS: atom_id res chain seq x y z
N MET A 1 -1.12 -17.36 -65.44
CA MET A 1 -1.95 -17.43 -64.22
C MET A 1 -1.11 -17.70 -62.97
N GLU A 2 -0.02 -18.46 -63.06
CA GLU A 2 0.89 -18.74 -61.93
C GLU A 2 1.52 -17.51 -61.24
N LEU A 3 1.94 -16.49 -61.99
CA LEU A 3 2.65 -15.35 -61.41
C LEU A 3 1.78 -14.54 -60.42
N LYS A 4 0.48 -14.39 -60.73
CA LYS A 4 -0.49 -13.73 -59.85
C LYS A 4 -0.71 -14.55 -58.57
N LYS A 5 -0.80 -15.88 -58.69
CA LYS A 5 -0.96 -16.78 -57.53
C LYS A 5 0.27 -16.72 -56.61
N ARG A 6 1.48 -16.70 -57.17
CA ARG A 6 2.72 -16.56 -56.39
C ARG A 6 2.82 -15.19 -55.69
N LEU A 7 2.41 -14.11 -56.35
CA LEU A 7 2.40 -12.77 -55.75
C LEU A 7 1.39 -12.68 -54.59
N ILE A 8 0.21 -13.27 -54.75
CA ILE A 8 -0.81 -13.33 -53.69
C ILE A 8 -0.31 -14.16 -52.51
N ALA A 9 0.35 -15.29 -52.75
CA ALA A 9 0.92 -16.12 -51.69
C ALA A 9 2.01 -15.39 -50.90
N VAL A 10 2.89 -14.66 -51.57
CA VAL A 10 3.93 -13.83 -50.90
C VAL A 10 3.28 -12.71 -50.09
N PHE A 11 2.23 -12.08 -50.61
CA PHE A 11 1.49 -11.04 -49.88
C PHE A 11 0.75 -11.59 -48.67
N ALA A 12 0.16 -12.78 -48.78
CA ALA A 12 -0.50 -13.46 -47.66
C ALA A 12 0.50 -13.86 -46.57
N LEU A 13 1.67 -14.37 -46.94
CA LEU A 13 2.75 -14.69 -46.01
C LEU A 13 3.23 -13.43 -45.27
N PHE A 14 3.37 -12.31 -45.99
CA PHE A 14 3.75 -11.03 -45.41
C PHE A 14 2.72 -10.53 -44.38
N LEU A 15 1.42 -10.61 -44.68
CA LEU A 15 0.36 -10.25 -43.74
C LEU A 15 0.33 -11.16 -42.51
N LEU A 16 0.61 -12.46 -42.67
CA LEU A 16 0.69 -13.41 -41.57
C LEU A 16 1.87 -13.08 -40.64
N VAL A 17 3.03 -12.76 -41.20
CA VAL A 17 4.22 -12.33 -40.43
C VAL A 17 3.94 -11.03 -39.67
N ILE A 18 3.28 -10.04 -40.28
CA ILE A 18 2.88 -8.80 -39.59
C ILE A 18 1.95 -9.09 -38.41
N ASN A 19 0.96 -9.97 -38.59
CA ASN A 19 0.05 -10.33 -37.50
C ASN A 19 0.76 -11.06 -36.36
N ILE A 20 1.72 -11.95 -36.65
CA ILE A 20 2.53 -12.61 -35.64
C ILE A 20 3.41 -11.60 -34.89
N ILE A 21 4.03 -10.65 -35.61
CA ILE A 21 4.83 -9.58 -34.99
C ILE A 21 3.94 -8.71 -34.08
N ASN A 22 2.76 -8.31 -34.53
CA ASN A 22 1.82 -7.54 -33.71
C ASN A 22 1.36 -8.33 -32.48
N PHE A 23 1.12 -9.64 -32.60
CA PHE A 23 0.76 -10.51 -31.48
C PHE A 23 1.90 -10.64 -30.46
N ILE A 24 3.15 -10.76 -30.92
CA ILE A 24 4.33 -10.79 -30.05
C ILE A 24 4.55 -9.44 -29.36
N ILE A 25 4.37 -8.32 -30.07
CA ILE A 25 4.45 -6.98 -29.47
C ILE A 25 3.36 -6.80 -28.41
N LEU A 26 2.12 -7.22 -28.72
CA LEU A 26 1.01 -7.12 -27.78
C LEU A 26 1.26 -8.00 -26.55
N SER A 27 1.73 -9.24 -26.72
CA SER A 27 2.02 -10.14 -25.60
C SER A 27 3.18 -9.65 -24.72
N VAL A 28 4.19 -9.02 -25.32
CA VAL A 28 5.30 -8.41 -24.57
C VAL A 28 4.84 -7.16 -23.81
N ILE A 29 3.93 -6.36 -24.37
CA ILE A 29 3.36 -5.19 -23.68
C ILE A 29 2.39 -5.62 -22.56
N THR A 30 1.53 -6.62 -22.78
CA THR A 30 0.53 -7.07 -21.79
C THR A 30 1.13 -7.92 -20.67
N ASN A 31 2.31 -8.52 -20.86
CA ASN A 31 3.04 -9.22 -19.80
C ASN A 31 3.79 -8.25 -18.85
N HIS A 32 3.67 -6.94 -19.07
CA HIS A 32 4.02 -5.93 -18.07
C HIS A 32 2.73 -5.44 -17.44
N SER A 33 2.52 -5.80 -16.17
CA SER A 33 1.39 -5.36 -15.34
C SER A 33 1.22 -3.84 -15.41
N THR A 34 0.27 -3.39 -16.23
CA THR A 34 -0.09 -1.97 -16.37
C THR A 34 -1.52 -1.81 -15.89
N SER A 35 -1.66 -0.91 -14.91
CA SER A 35 -2.90 -0.47 -14.30
C SER A 35 -3.92 -0.01 -15.34
N LEU A 36 -5.17 -0.42 -15.15
CA LEU A 36 -6.32 0.09 -15.90
C LEU A 36 -6.53 1.57 -15.55
N THR A 37 -6.25 2.49 -16.48
CA THR A 37 -6.62 3.91 -16.34
C THR A 37 -7.92 4.17 -17.10
N SER A 38 -9.00 4.42 -16.37
CA SER A 38 -10.15 5.18 -16.87
C SER A 38 -9.96 6.65 -16.48
N ASP A 39 -10.30 7.59 -17.36
CA ASP A 39 -10.29 9.03 -17.09
C ASP A 39 -11.17 9.36 -15.86
N ALA A 40 -10.52 9.55 -14.71
CA ALA A 40 -11.09 10.13 -13.51
C ALA A 40 -10.30 11.39 -13.18
N THR A 41 -10.98 12.53 -13.02
CA THR A 41 -10.38 13.84 -12.72
C THR A 41 -9.91 14.00 -11.27
N SER A 42 -9.52 12.91 -10.62
CA SER A 42 -8.81 12.89 -9.33
C SER A 42 -8.14 11.51 -9.18
N ALA A 43 -6.81 11.47 -9.21
CA ALA A 43 -6.05 10.24 -9.04
C ALA A 43 -5.82 9.99 -7.54
N SER A 44 -6.63 9.12 -6.95
CA SER A 44 -6.29 8.44 -5.68
C SER A 44 -5.71 7.08 -6.04
N SER A 45 -4.40 6.91 -5.87
CA SER A 45 -3.77 5.59 -5.90
C SER A 45 -3.99 4.90 -4.56
N GLY A 46 -4.85 3.89 -4.52
CA GLY A 46 -4.92 2.94 -3.40
C GLY A 46 -4.24 1.64 -3.79
N GLN A 47 -3.42 1.08 -2.91
CA GLN A 47 -3.04 -0.33 -3.01
C GLN A 47 -4.09 -1.14 -2.27
N THR A 48 -4.82 -2.01 -2.96
CA THR A 48 -5.63 -3.05 -2.33
C THR A 48 -4.76 -4.29 -2.19
N LEU A 49 -4.26 -4.56 -0.97
CA LEU A 49 -3.58 -5.80 -0.67
C LEU A 49 -4.63 -6.91 -0.52
N LEU A 50 -4.72 -7.79 -1.51
CA LEU A 50 -5.55 -8.98 -1.42
C LEU A 50 -4.73 -10.09 -0.75
N CYS A 51 -5.10 -10.45 0.48
CA CYS A 51 -4.47 -11.55 1.18
C CYS A 51 -5.14 -12.87 0.80
N ILE A 52 -4.40 -13.76 0.15
CA ILE A 52 -4.86 -15.09 -0.24
C ILE A 52 -4.12 -16.10 0.62
N ASN A 53 -4.77 -16.57 1.68
CA ASN A 53 -4.25 -17.62 2.55
C ASN A 53 -5.39 -18.60 2.90
N ALA A 54 -5.11 -19.90 2.86
CA ALA A 54 -5.98 -20.91 3.44
C ALA A 54 -5.57 -21.08 4.91
N PRO A 55 -6.43 -20.80 5.89
CA PRO A 55 -6.06 -20.86 7.29
C PRO A 55 -5.61 -22.27 7.69
N PRO A 56 -4.77 -22.40 8.73
CA PRO A 56 -4.43 -23.70 9.28
C PRO A 56 -5.69 -24.43 9.77
N SER A 57 -5.63 -25.76 9.74
CA SER A 57 -6.71 -26.64 10.21
C SER A 57 -6.16 -27.57 11.28
N ILE A 58 -6.71 -27.47 12.48
CA ILE A 58 -6.36 -28.30 13.63
C ILE A 58 -7.24 -29.55 13.67
N THR A 59 -6.63 -30.72 13.90
CA THR A 59 -7.38 -31.95 14.16
C THR A 59 -7.99 -31.85 15.55
N THR A 60 -9.31 -32.06 15.65
CA THR A 60 -10.04 -31.88 16.92
C THR A 60 -9.38 -32.62 18.08
N ILE A 61 -9.13 -31.91 19.17
CA ILE A 61 -8.52 -32.44 20.38
C ILE A 61 -9.64 -32.89 21.33
N ALA A 62 -9.72 -34.19 21.60
CA ALA A 62 -10.67 -34.71 22.59
C ALA A 62 -10.22 -34.35 24.02
N ASP A 63 -11.17 -34.30 24.96
CA ASP A 63 -10.87 -34.13 26.38
C ASP A 63 -9.88 -35.19 26.90
N GLN A 64 -9.01 -34.78 27.82
CA GLN A 64 -7.85 -35.53 28.27
C GLN A 64 -7.89 -35.73 29.78
N SER A 65 -7.20 -36.78 30.25
CA SER A 65 -6.98 -37.01 31.68
C SER A 65 -5.51 -37.29 31.98
N ALA A 66 -5.07 -36.84 33.14
CA ALA A 66 -3.73 -37.11 33.66
C ALA A 66 -3.78 -37.43 35.16
N THR A 67 -2.71 -38.00 35.67
CA THR A 67 -2.59 -38.37 37.09
C THR A 67 -1.34 -37.75 37.67
N VAL A 68 -1.45 -37.23 38.90
CA VAL A 68 -0.32 -36.65 39.64
C VAL A 68 0.86 -37.62 39.67
N GLY A 69 2.06 -37.12 39.38
CA GLY A 69 3.30 -37.88 39.38
C GLY A 69 3.49 -38.84 38.19
N THR A 70 2.55 -38.89 37.24
CA THR A 70 2.66 -39.71 36.02
C THR A 70 2.92 -38.81 34.82
N ALA A 71 3.94 -39.13 34.00
CA ALA A 71 4.24 -38.36 32.80
C ALA A 71 3.05 -38.37 31.83
N TYR A 72 2.60 -37.18 31.44
CA TYR A 72 1.56 -36.93 30.46
C TYR A 72 2.18 -36.43 29.15
N THR A 73 1.68 -36.95 28.03
CA THR A 73 2.13 -36.53 26.69
C THR A 73 0.95 -36.44 25.73
N LEU A 74 0.92 -35.40 24.90
CA LEU A 74 -0.08 -35.22 23.86
C LEU A 74 0.57 -34.66 22.58
N GLN A 75 0.17 -35.19 21.42
CA GLN A 75 0.57 -34.65 20.12
C GLN A 75 -0.62 -33.93 19.49
N VAL A 76 -0.54 -32.60 19.41
CA VAL A 76 -1.47 -31.80 18.61
C VAL A 76 -1.03 -31.85 17.15
N THR A 77 -1.99 -32.07 16.25
CA THR A 77 -1.72 -32.16 14.81
C THR A 77 -2.55 -31.13 14.07
N ALA A 78 -1.87 -30.27 13.32
CA ALA A 78 -2.49 -29.32 12.41
C ALA A 78 -1.90 -29.44 11.00
N THR A 79 -2.67 -29.00 10.01
CA THR A 79 -2.30 -29.01 8.59
C THR A 79 -2.58 -27.67 7.96
N ASP A 80 -1.80 -27.33 6.94
CA ASP A 80 -1.98 -26.11 6.15
C ASP A 80 -2.09 -26.49 4.67
N ALA A 81 -3.13 -26.03 3.98
CA ALA A 81 -3.36 -26.40 2.59
C ALA A 81 -2.35 -25.77 1.61
N ASN A 82 -1.64 -24.73 2.05
CA ASN A 82 -0.59 -24.05 1.31
C ASN A 82 0.82 -24.52 1.72
N ASN A 83 0.93 -25.50 2.64
CA ASN A 83 2.17 -26.01 3.22
C ASN A 83 3.03 -24.91 3.90
N HIS A 84 2.39 -23.92 4.52
CA HIS A 84 3.07 -22.94 5.37
C HIS A 84 3.65 -23.57 6.63
N SER A 85 4.61 -22.86 7.25
CA SER A 85 5.19 -23.29 8.53
C SER A 85 4.22 -22.97 9.66
N LEU A 86 3.96 -23.94 10.53
CA LEU A 86 3.02 -23.82 11.63
C LEU A 86 3.75 -23.61 12.95
N SER A 87 3.19 -22.73 13.77
CA SER A 87 3.58 -22.51 15.16
C SER A 87 2.42 -22.85 16.08
N TYR A 88 2.73 -23.40 17.24
CA TYR A 88 1.75 -23.86 18.22
C TYR A 88 1.91 -23.04 19.49
N ILE A 89 0.79 -22.56 20.03
CA ILE A 89 0.72 -21.71 21.22
C ILE A 89 -0.38 -22.27 22.12
N ASP A 90 -0.12 -22.34 23.42
CA ASP A 90 -1.11 -22.70 24.43
C ASP A 90 -1.39 -21.51 25.36
N ASN A 91 -2.54 -21.53 26.03
CA ASN A 91 -2.93 -20.51 27.00
C ASN A 91 -2.72 -20.93 28.47
N THR A 92 -2.06 -22.07 28.71
CA THR A 92 -1.96 -22.67 30.03
C THR A 92 -0.56 -22.47 30.63
N SER A 93 -0.45 -22.57 31.94
CA SER A 93 0.84 -22.65 32.64
C SER A 93 1.22 -24.08 33.03
N LEU A 94 0.34 -25.05 32.79
CA LEU A 94 0.56 -26.46 33.16
C LEU A 94 1.73 -27.09 32.39
N PHE A 95 1.92 -26.66 31.14
CA PHE A 95 2.95 -27.14 30.23
C PHE A 95 3.24 -26.09 29.16
N ALA A 96 4.29 -26.30 28.38
CA ALA A 96 4.52 -25.56 27.14
C ALA A 96 4.38 -26.51 25.95
N ILE A 97 3.57 -26.14 24.96
CA ILE A 97 3.56 -26.83 23.67
C ILE A 97 4.81 -26.45 22.86
N ASN A 98 5.50 -27.44 22.29
CA ASN A 98 6.67 -27.16 21.47
C ASN A 98 6.31 -26.81 20.01
N GLN A 99 7.31 -26.41 19.22
CA GLN A 99 7.12 -26.04 17.80
C GLN A 99 6.58 -27.17 16.92
N SER A 100 6.66 -28.43 17.37
CA SER A 100 6.12 -29.59 16.67
C SER A 100 4.70 -29.97 17.14
N GLY A 101 4.09 -29.19 18.03
CA GLY A 101 2.78 -29.50 18.61
C GLY A 101 2.80 -30.57 19.70
N TYR A 102 3.98 -30.92 20.22
CA TYR A 102 4.13 -31.95 21.26
C TYR A 102 4.15 -31.32 22.65
N ILE A 103 3.32 -31.87 23.53
CA ILE A 103 3.18 -31.52 24.94
C ILE A 103 3.77 -32.66 25.77
N SER A 104 4.61 -32.33 26.74
CA SER A 104 5.14 -33.29 27.71
C SER A 104 5.36 -32.63 29.07
N PHE A 105 4.70 -33.15 30.09
CA PHE A 105 4.87 -32.69 31.47
C PHE A 105 4.46 -33.77 32.48
N THR A 106 4.76 -33.60 33.76
CA THR A 106 4.31 -34.48 34.84
C THR A 106 3.51 -33.66 35.84
N PRO A 107 2.18 -33.86 35.97
CA PRO A 107 1.37 -33.07 36.89
C PRO A 107 1.80 -33.23 38.35
N GLY A 108 1.85 -32.13 39.09
CA GLY A 108 2.01 -32.10 40.54
C GLY A 108 0.68 -32.14 41.28
N SER A 109 0.72 -32.33 42.59
CA SER A 109 -0.50 -32.32 43.44
C SER A 109 -1.23 -30.97 43.43
N GLY A 110 -0.53 -29.88 43.09
CA GLY A 110 -1.13 -28.54 42.92
C GLY A 110 -1.93 -28.37 41.62
N ASP A 111 -1.79 -29.29 40.66
CA ASP A 111 -2.44 -29.20 39.35
C ASP A 111 -3.77 -29.97 39.31
N VAL A 112 -4.18 -30.59 40.42
CA VAL A 112 -5.40 -31.38 40.52
C VAL A 112 -6.63 -30.51 40.26
N GLY A 113 -7.47 -30.95 39.33
CA GLY A 113 -8.62 -30.19 38.89
C GLY A 113 -8.89 -30.36 37.40
N SER A 114 -9.81 -29.56 36.91
CA SER A 114 -10.19 -29.53 35.49
C SER A 114 -9.83 -28.18 34.91
N SER A 115 -9.01 -28.16 33.85
CA SER A 115 -8.56 -26.96 33.17
C SER A 115 -9.01 -26.98 31.71
N ASN A 116 -9.61 -25.88 31.24
CA ASN A 116 -9.96 -25.71 29.84
C ASN A 116 -8.79 -25.07 29.09
N ILE A 117 -8.20 -25.80 28.15
CA ILE A 117 -6.96 -25.42 27.46
C ILE A 117 -7.30 -25.07 26.01
N LEU A 118 -6.90 -23.88 25.59
CA LEU A 118 -7.00 -23.38 24.22
C LEU A 118 -5.63 -23.55 23.54
N ILE A 119 -5.61 -24.30 22.44
CA ILE A 119 -4.46 -24.40 21.55
C ILE A 119 -4.71 -23.53 20.33
N THR A 120 -3.77 -22.62 20.05
CA THR A 120 -3.75 -21.78 18.86
C THR A 120 -2.65 -22.26 17.92
N VAL A 121 -2.99 -22.46 16.65
CA VAL A 121 -2.02 -22.78 15.60
C VAL A 121 -2.00 -21.62 14.61
N GLN A 122 -0.82 -21.05 14.40
CA GLN A 122 -0.62 -19.93 13.49
C GLN A 122 0.31 -20.33 12.34
N ASP A 123 -0.07 -20.00 11.12
CA ASP A 123 0.82 -20.02 9.97
C ASP A 123 1.68 -18.73 9.92
N ASN A 124 2.70 -18.75 9.06
CA ASN A 124 3.67 -17.66 8.95
C ASN A 124 3.26 -16.56 7.94
N THR A 125 1.99 -16.46 7.58
CA THR A 125 1.49 -15.42 6.66
C THR A 125 1.11 -14.13 7.40
N ALA A 126 1.10 -13.01 6.67
CA ALA A 126 0.64 -11.72 7.18
C ALA A 126 -0.88 -11.50 6.98
N CYS A 127 -1.61 -12.57 6.63
CA CYS A 127 -3.05 -12.48 6.43
C CYS A 127 -3.78 -12.51 7.77
N SER A 128 -4.91 -11.80 7.86
CA SER A 128 -5.72 -11.76 9.09
C SER A 128 -6.36 -13.10 9.46
N ASN A 129 -6.29 -14.11 8.57
CA ASN A 129 -6.79 -15.46 8.78
C ASN A 129 -5.63 -16.47 8.93
N ASN A 130 -4.49 -16.05 9.46
CA ASN A 130 -3.31 -16.89 9.67
C ASN A 130 -3.42 -17.82 10.89
N GLU A 131 -4.56 -17.87 11.58
CA GLU A 131 -4.70 -18.58 12.86
C GLU A 131 -5.94 -19.46 12.90
N THR A 132 -5.84 -20.56 13.65
CA THR A 132 -6.96 -21.44 14.02
C THR A 132 -6.82 -21.88 15.47
N THR A 133 -7.92 -22.25 16.10
CA THR A 133 -7.93 -22.61 17.53
C THR A 133 -8.80 -23.82 17.80
N ASP A 134 -8.41 -24.65 18.76
CA ASP A 134 -9.27 -25.67 19.35
C ASP A 134 -9.10 -25.72 20.87
N THR A 135 -10.13 -26.18 21.57
CA THR A 135 -10.15 -26.27 23.03
C THR A 135 -10.40 -27.69 23.49
N PHE A 136 -9.71 -28.11 24.55
CA PHE A 136 -10.01 -29.37 25.23
C PHE A 136 -9.92 -29.21 26.74
N THR A 137 -10.65 -30.05 27.48
CA THR A 137 -10.59 -30.10 28.93
C THR A 137 -9.53 -31.11 29.37
N LEU A 138 -8.58 -30.68 30.21
CA LEU A 138 -7.63 -31.57 30.87
C LEU A 138 -8.04 -31.77 32.33
N THR A 139 -8.35 -33.01 32.70
CA THR A 139 -8.71 -33.39 34.07
C THR A 139 -7.56 -34.13 34.74
N ILE A 140 -7.00 -33.52 35.78
CA ILE A 140 -5.86 -34.06 36.55
C ILE A 140 -6.41 -34.64 37.86
N ALA A 141 -6.18 -35.94 38.08
CA ALA A 141 -6.59 -36.65 39.28
C ALA A 141 -5.40 -36.98 40.19
N GLU A 142 -5.64 -37.03 41.50
CA GLU A 142 -4.66 -37.48 42.48
C GLU A 142 -4.22 -38.93 42.23
N ALA A 143 -2.96 -39.23 42.54
CA ALA A 143 -2.47 -40.60 42.51
C ALA A 143 -3.17 -41.43 43.61
N ALA A 144 -3.63 -42.63 43.27
CA ALA A 144 -4.20 -43.52 44.28
C ALA A 144 -3.17 -43.79 45.39
N PRO A 145 -3.55 -43.71 46.69
CA PRO A 145 -2.62 -43.94 47.78
C PRO A 145 -2.03 -45.35 47.69
N ALA A 146 -0.70 -45.43 47.69
CA ALA A 146 0.00 -46.70 47.74
C ALA A 146 -0.41 -47.46 49.02
N PRO A 147 -0.61 -48.79 48.96
CA PRO A 147 -0.96 -49.56 50.15
C PRO A 147 0.15 -49.43 51.20
N ALA A 148 -0.24 -49.07 52.43
CA ALA A 148 0.67 -48.84 53.55
C ALA A 148 1.53 -50.09 53.83
N ALA A 149 2.84 -49.99 53.59
CA ALA A 149 3.79 -51.03 53.93
C ALA A 149 4.10 -50.98 55.44
N VAL A 150 3.79 -52.07 56.13
CA VAL A 150 4.18 -52.37 57.51
C VAL A 150 5.71 -52.46 57.63
N THR A 151 6.25 -51.76 58.64
CA THR A 151 7.68 -51.71 58.96
C THR A 151 8.18 -53.00 59.60
N GLY A 152 9.25 -53.59 59.05
CA GLY A 152 10.05 -54.65 59.66
C GLY A 152 11.53 -54.44 59.34
N ALA A 153 12.35 -54.32 60.39
CA ALA A 153 13.78 -54.04 60.32
C ALA A 153 14.62 -55.28 59.94
N ALA A 154 15.70 -55.06 59.17
CA ALA A 154 17.07 -55.55 59.41
C ALA A 154 17.90 -55.63 58.10
N GLY A 155 19.20 -55.35 58.21
CA GLY A 155 20.24 -55.89 57.32
C GLY A 155 20.86 -54.90 56.34
N GLY A 156 22.14 -54.59 56.55
CA GLY A 156 22.90 -53.60 55.80
C GLY A 156 23.41 -54.05 54.42
N GLY A 157 24.07 -53.10 53.75
CA GLY A 157 24.79 -53.33 52.50
C GLY A 157 25.06 -52.00 51.80
N GLY A 158 26.34 -51.67 51.64
CA GLY A 158 26.78 -50.42 51.03
C GLY A 158 26.41 -50.30 49.55
N GLY A 159 26.22 -49.05 49.13
CA GLY A 159 26.06 -48.68 47.73
C GLY A 159 26.08 -47.17 47.63
N GLY A 160 27.14 -46.63 47.02
CA GLY A 160 27.28 -45.20 46.78
C GLY A 160 26.09 -44.70 45.95
N VAL A 161 25.47 -43.62 46.42
CA VAL A 161 24.47 -42.89 45.66
C VAL A 161 24.99 -41.47 45.52
N SER A 162 25.23 -41.09 44.27
CA SER A 162 25.53 -39.72 43.85
C SER A 162 24.64 -38.74 44.61
N ALA A 163 25.25 -37.67 45.12
CA ALA A 163 24.52 -36.49 45.53
C ALA A 163 23.60 -36.09 44.37
N LYS A 164 22.31 -36.39 44.52
CA LYS A 164 21.27 -35.91 43.61
C LYS A 164 21.35 -34.38 43.74
N LYS A 165 21.91 -33.74 42.71
CA LYS A 165 21.88 -32.29 42.56
C LYS A 165 20.45 -31.87 42.87
N LEU A 166 20.27 -31.08 43.92
CA LEU A 166 19.01 -30.39 44.18
C LEU A 166 18.69 -29.66 42.87
N GLU A 167 17.70 -30.13 42.12
CA GLU A 167 17.17 -29.35 41.01
C GLU A 167 16.66 -28.07 41.64
N GLU A 168 17.34 -26.96 41.31
CA GLU A 168 16.93 -25.64 41.74
C GLU A 168 15.46 -25.48 41.34
N VAL A 169 14.60 -25.28 42.34
CA VAL A 169 13.21 -24.89 42.11
C VAL A 169 13.25 -23.68 41.17
N PRO A 170 12.63 -23.74 39.98
CA PRO A 170 12.66 -22.63 39.05
C PRO A 170 12.17 -21.38 39.78
N PRO A 171 12.85 -20.24 39.62
CA PRO A 171 12.50 -19.04 40.37
C PRO A 171 11.07 -18.63 40.00
N LEU A 172 10.22 -18.47 41.02
CA LEU A 172 8.82 -18.07 40.86
C LEU A 172 8.71 -16.84 39.95
N LYS A 173 7.85 -16.93 38.94
CA LYS A 173 7.73 -15.91 37.89
C LYS A 173 6.99 -14.69 38.41
N ARG A 174 7.55 -13.50 38.20
CA ARG A 174 6.90 -12.21 38.46
C ARG A 174 6.35 -11.65 37.15
N SER A 175 5.12 -11.17 37.17
CA SER A 175 4.49 -10.52 36.02
C SER A 175 3.30 -9.68 36.49
N PHE A 176 3.04 -8.56 35.83
CA PHE A 176 1.78 -7.84 35.96
C PHE A 176 1.35 -7.27 34.62
N THR A 177 0.09 -6.86 34.47
CA THR A 177 -0.45 -6.19 33.27
C THR A 177 -1.12 -4.88 33.63
N LEU A 178 -1.15 -3.96 32.65
CA LEU A 178 -1.91 -2.72 32.71
C LEU A 178 -3.14 -2.87 31.80
N SER A 179 -4.27 -2.30 32.19
CA SER A 179 -5.48 -2.28 31.35
C SER A 179 -5.35 -1.41 30.12
N GLU A 180 -4.42 -0.45 30.14
CA GLU A 180 -4.15 0.48 29.05
C GLU A 180 -2.63 0.70 28.95
N GLU A 181 -2.13 0.91 27.74
CA GLU A 181 -0.70 1.22 27.48
C GLU A 181 -0.49 2.69 27.12
N ILE A 182 -1.57 3.39 26.72
CA ILE A 182 -1.57 4.80 26.32
C ILE A 182 -2.83 5.48 26.84
N ILE A 183 -2.67 6.67 27.39
CA ILE A 183 -3.76 7.59 27.71
C ILE A 183 -3.53 8.89 26.95
N LYS A 184 -4.51 9.26 26.12
CA LYS A 184 -4.64 10.59 25.54
C LYS A 184 -5.88 11.26 26.11
N VAL A 185 -5.71 12.46 26.66
CA VAL A 185 -6.76 13.22 27.36
C VAL A 185 -6.66 14.69 26.97
N ASN A 186 -7.81 15.33 26.85
CA ASN A 186 -7.94 16.77 26.71
C ASN A 186 -8.72 17.33 27.92
N VAL A 187 -8.20 18.40 28.53
CA VAL A 187 -8.82 19.10 29.67
C VAL A 187 -8.64 20.60 29.52
N LYS A 188 -9.56 21.36 30.11
CA LYS A 188 -9.35 22.80 30.34
C LYS A 188 -8.45 23.03 31.55
N GLN A 189 -7.73 24.16 31.58
CA GLN A 189 -6.83 24.53 32.67
C GLN A 189 -7.51 24.55 34.04
N SER A 190 -8.80 24.90 34.14
CA SER A 190 -9.55 24.87 35.41
C SER A 190 -10.27 23.54 35.66
N GLN A 191 -10.14 22.56 34.77
CA GLN A 191 -10.87 21.30 34.83
C GLN A 191 -10.05 20.21 35.52
N LYS A 192 -10.72 19.48 36.40
CA LYS A 192 -10.23 18.22 36.93
C LYS A 192 -10.87 17.05 36.19
N LEU A 193 -10.06 16.09 35.75
CA LEU A 193 -10.51 14.82 35.20
C LEU A 193 -9.85 13.65 35.93
N GLU A 194 -10.63 12.64 36.28
CA GLU A 194 -10.12 11.41 36.88
C GLU A 194 -10.27 10.25 35.88
N LYS A 195 -9.18 9.53 35.66
CA LYS A 195 -9.17 8.27 34.89
C LYS A 195 -8.61 7.16 35.76
N LYS A 196 -9.20 5.98 35.66
CA LYS A 196 -8.78 4.81 36.42
C LYS A 196 -8.15 3.79 35.50
N ILE A 197 -6.98 3.32 35.87
CA ILE A 197 -6.33 2.19 35.22
C ILE A 197 -6.31 1.00 36.17
N LYS A 198 -6.39 -0.20 35.62
CA LYS A 198 -6.36 -1.44 36.38
C LYS A 198 -5.02 -2.13 36.19
N ILE A 199 -4.40 -2.49 37.30
CA ILE A 199 -3.15 -3.25 37.36
C ILE A 199 -3.49 -4.64 37.87
N THR A 200 -3.07 -5.67 37.14
CA THR A 200 -3.34 -7.08 37.50
C THR A 200 -2.03 -7.82 37.71
N ASN A 201 -1.83 -8.46 38.86
CA ASN A 201 -0.71 -9.37 39.06
C ASN A 201 -1.02 -10.72 38.39
N ASN A 202 -0.34 -11.00 37.27
CA ASN A 202 -0.46 -12.26 36.53
C ASN A 202 0.79 -13.14 36.69
N GLY A 203 1.58 -12.91 37.74
CA GLY A 203 2.69 -13.76 38.16
C GLY A 203 2.28 -14.77 39.23
N GLU A 204 3.28 -15.38 39.85
CA GLU A 204 3.15 -16.49 40.81
C GLU A 204 3.43 -16.07 42.26
N VAL A 205 3.84 -14.82 42.47
CA VAL A 205 4.13 -14.26 43.80
C VAL A 205 3.47 -12.90 43.96
N PRO A 206 3.14 -12.51 45.21
CA PRO A 206 2.78 -11.13 45.49
C PRO A 206 3.90 -10.17 45.07
N ILE A 207 3.51 -9.01 44.54
CA ILE A 207 4.45 -7.98 44.08
C ILE A 207 4.10 -6.63 44.71
N LYS A 208 5.11 -5.83 45.04
CA LYS A 208 4.93 -4.43 45.42
C LYS A 208 5.14 -3.53 44.20
N ILE A 209 4.09 -2.85 43.79
CA ILE A 209 4.13 -1.84 42.73
C ILE A 209 4.47 -0.49 43.34
N THR A 210 5.48 0.16 42.78
CA THR A 210 5.79 1.58 42.98
C THR A 210 5.55 2.32 41.68
N ILE A 211 4.92 3.49 41.75
CA ILE A 211 4.54 4.26 40.58
C ILE A 211 5.28 5.59 40.60
N LEU A 212 5.96 5.88 39.50
CA LEU A 212 6.69 7.12 39.29
C LEU A 212 6.21 7.73 37.97
N GLU A 213 5.94 9.03 37.97
CA GLU A 213 5.75 9.78 36.73
C GLU A 213 7.06 10.46 36.32
N SER A 214 7.15 10.78 35.03
CA SER A 214 8.23 11.59 34.47
C SER A 214 7.61 12.68 33.60
N HIS A 215 7.93 13.94 33.89
CA HIS A 215 7.51 15.14 33.17
C HIS A 215 6.02 15.53 33.31
N LEU A 216 5.32 15.04 34.34
CA LEU A 216 3.89 15.28 34.55
C LEU A 216 3.54 15.77 35.97
N ASP A 217 4.54 15.99 36.84
CA ASP A 217 4.39 16.41 38.24
C ASP A 217 3.51 17.64 38.46
N SER A 218 3.50 18.57 37.50
CA SER A 218 2.71 19.80 37.54
C SER A 218 1.24 19.64 37.13
N VAL A 219 0.88 18.53 36.47
CA VAL A 219 -0.41 18.34 35.80
C VAL A 219 -1.18 17.09 36.21
N ILE A 220 -0.52 16.09 36.81
CA ILE A 220 -1.18 14.88 37.30
C ILE A 220 -0.90 14.58 38.77
N THR A 221 -1.83 13.88 39.41
CA THR A 221 -1.62 13.22 40.69
C THR A 221 -2.05 11.76 40.62
N LEU A 222 -1.30 10.88 41.28
CA LEU A 222 -1.47 9.44 41.24
C LEU A 222 -1.91 8.93 42.61
N ASN A 223 -2.97 8.12 42.65
CA ASN A 223 -3.45 7.52 43.90
C ASN A 223 -3.94 6.09 43.69
N PRO A 224 -3.40 5.09 44.41
CA PRO A 224 -2.24 5.16 45.30
C PRO A 224 -0.91 5.26 44.53
N ALA A 225 0.13 5.82 45.15
CA ALA A 225 1.48 5.89 44.55
C ALA A 225 2.28 4.58 44.69
N ALA A 226 1.92 3.72 45.65
CA ALA A 226 2.48 2.39 45.82
C ALA A 226 1.50 1.45 46.52
N PHE A 227 1.58 0.15 46.22
CA PHE A 227 0.73 -0.88 46.81
C PHE A 227 1.27 -2.28 46.57
N THR A 228 0.80 -3.25 47.34
CA THR A 228 1.03 -4.68 47.09
C THR A 228 -0.15 -5.26 46.32
N LEU A 229 0.14 -6.20 45.42
CA LEU A 229 -0.83 -7.06 44.75
C LEU A 229 -0.53 -8.52 45.03
N ASP A 230 -1.49 -9.24 45.60
CA ASP A 230 -1.47 -10.69 45.68
C ASP A 230 -1.63 -11.34 44.29
N VAL A 231 -1.37 -12.65 44.21
CA VAL A 231 -1.47 -13.40 42.96
C VAL A 231 -2.90 -13.33 42.41
N SER A 232 -3.05 -12.97 41.14
CA SER A 232 -4.33 -12.71 40.47
C SER A 232 -5.14 -11.52 41.01
N GLU A 233 -4.60 -10.75 41.97
CA GLU A 233 -5.27 -9.55 42.48
C GLU A 233 -5.22 -8.44 41.41
N GLN A 234 -6.29 -7.63 41.40
CA GLN A 234 -6.40 -6.43 40.59
C GLN A 234 -6.56 -5.21 41.49
N LYS A 235 -5.89 -4.11 41.14
CA LYS A 235 -6.07 -2.83 41.81
C LYS A 235 -6.21 -1.69 40.82
N GLU A 236 -7.10 -0.78 41.16
CA GLU A 236 -7.27 0.47 40.41
C GLU A 236 -6.30 1.53 40.91
N VAL A 237 -5.64 2.20 39.98
CA VAL A 237 -4.91 3.46 40.23
C VAL A 237 -5.68 4.57 39.56
N THR A 238 -6.06 5.57 40.36
CA THR A 238 -6.69 6.79 39.89
C THR A 238 -5.60 7.77 39.48
N ILE A 239 -5.61 8.14 38.20
CA ILE A 239 -4.85 9.24 37.64
C ILE A 239 -5.77 10.45 37.62
N THR A 240 -5.42 11.45 38.41
CA THR A 240 -6.12 12.72 38.46
C THR A 240 -5.37 13.72 37.60
N PHE A 241 -5.92 14.05 36.44
CA PHE A 241 -5.49 15.19 35.63
C PHE A 241 -6.05 16.44 36.28
N ASN A 242 -5.17 17.23 36.87
CA ASN A 242 -5.51 18.45 37.56
C ASN A 242 -4.40 19.46 37.29
N PRO A 243 -4.41 20.08 36.10
CA PRO A 243 -3.59 21.25 35.85
C PRO A 243 -3.89 22.23 36.98
N THR A 244 -2.92 22.49 37.84
CA THR A 244 -3.09 23.43 38.96
C THR A 244 -3.24 24.86 38.41
N GLN A 245 -3.55 25.86 39.24
CA GLN A 245 -3.57 27.26 38.76
C GLN A 245 -2.21 27.74 38.21
N ASP A 246 -1.13 26.99 38.47
CA ASP A 246 0.23 27.27 37.97
C ASP A 246 0.56 26.50 36.68
N ALA A 247 -0.28 25.55 36.24
CA ALA A 247 -0.07 24.84 34.99
C ALA A 247 -0.49 25.72 33.81
N THR A 248 0.45 26.00 32.91
CA THR A 248 0.16 26.75 31.69
C THR A 248 -0.54 25.88 30.67
N PRO A 249 -1.53 26.40 29.91
CA PRO A 249 -2.05 25.71 28.74
C PRO A 249 -0.92 25.29 27.80
N ASP A 250 -0.80 23.98 27.59
CA ASP A 250 0.20 23.36 26.72
C ASP A 250 -0.15 21.88 26.47
N ILE A 251 0.64 21.23 25.60
CA ILE A 251 0.70 19.80 25.40
C ILE A 251 1.76 19.23 26.35
N TYR A 252 1.34 18.32 27.23
CA TYR A 252 2.22 17.61 28.13
C TYR A 252 2.34 16.15 27.68
N THR A 253 3.56 15.68 27.50
CA THR A 253 3.85 14.26 27.28
C THR A 253 4.70 13.73 28.42
N GLY A 254 4.46 12.47 28.77
CA GLY A 254 5.24 11.83 29.80
C GLY A 254 4.92 10.36 29.95
N LEU A 255 5.63 9.75 30.88
CA LEU A 255 5.57 8.33 31.16
C LEU A 255 5.16 8.13 32.62
N ILE A 256 4.25 7.19 32.86
CA ILE A 256 4.00 6.66 34.20
C ILE A 256 4.58 5.25 34.24
N THR A 257 5.63 5.07 35.03
CA THR A 257 6.34 3.79 35.18
C THR A 257 5.87 3.08 36.44
N PHE A 258 5.41 1.85 36.25
CA PHE A 258 5.03 0.91 37.29
C PHE A 258 6.19 -0.06 37.46
N SER A 259 6.85 -0.03 38.61
CA SER A 259 8.01 -0.88 38.90
C SER A 259 7.64 -1.89 40.00
N ALA A 260 7.89 -3.17 39.74
CA ALA A 260 7.58 -4.27 40.65
C ALA A 260 8.83 -4.71 41.43
N ASP A 261 8.93 -4.33 42.71
CA ASP A 261 10.03 -4.67 43.63
C ASP A 261 11.44 -4.44 43.04
N SER A 262 12.49 -5.00 43.66
CA SER A 262 13.85 -5.02 43.12
C SER A 262 14.05 -6.01 41.96
N SER A 263 12.96 -6.45 41.32
CA SER A 263 13.01 -7.48 40.27
C SER A 263 13.39 -6.92 38.89
N GLY A 264 13.35 -5.59 38.73
CA GLY A 264 13.58 -4.91 37.44
C GLY A 264 12.42 -5.06 36.45
N LEU A 265 11.29 -5.62 36.88
CA LEU A 265 10.08 -5.70 36.06
C LEU A 265 9.37 -4.35 36.06
N GLU A 266 9.35 -3.70 34.90
CA GLU A 266 8.70 -2.41 34.69
C GLU A 266 7.69 -2.46 33.54
N LYS A 267 6.60 -1.72 33.70
CA LYS A 267 5.69 -1.38 32.61
C LYS A 267 5.45 0.11 32.59
N THR A 268 5.27 0.66 31.40
CA THR A 268 5.11 2.09 31.21
C THR A 268 3.78 2.37 30.55
N LEU A 269 3.06 3.32 31.13
CA LEU A 269 1.87 3.93 30.56
C LEU A 269 2.26 5.27 29.94
N LYS A 270 2.03 5.40 28.64
CA LYS A 270 2.31 6.64 27.90
C LYS A 270 1.16 7.62 28.11
N VAL A 271 1.47 8.88 28.41
CA VAL A 271 0.47 9.92 28.64
C VAL A 271 0.68 11.07 27.65
N VAL A 272 -0.42 11.47 27.01
CA VAL A 272 -0.55 12.70 26.23
C VAL A 272 -1.70 13.50 26.84
N LEU A 273 -1.39 14.66 27.37
CA LEU A 273 -2.36 15.56 27.98
C LEU A 273 -2.36 16.89 27.23
N GLU A 274 -3.50 17.20 26.63
CA GLU A 274 -3.79 18.51 26.04
C GLU A 274 -4.45 19.38 27.10
N VAL A 275 -3.79 20.45 27.54
CA VAL A 275 -4.33 21.44 28.48
C VAL A 275 -4.68 22.70 27.71
N GLU A 276 -5.97 23.00 27.61
CA GLU A 276 -6.50 24.18 26.92
C GLU A 276 -6.83 25.32 27.88
N SER A 277 -6.88 26.56 27.40
CA SER A 277 -7.41 27.66 28.19
C SER A 277 -8.92 27.49 28.46
N ASP A 278 -9.44 28.08 29.53
CA ASP A 278 -10.86 27.93 29.85
C ASP A 278 -11.76 28.57 28.79
N GLU A 279 -11.29 29.70 28.27
CA GLU A 279 -11.85 30.43 27.14
C GLU A 279 -11.02 30.13 25.89
N ILE A 280 -11.66 29.51 24.90
CA ILE A 280 -11.05 29.15 23.62
C ILE A 280 -11.72 29.97 22.54
N LEU A 281 -10.94 30.82 21.88
CA LEU A 281 -11.35 31.60 20.72
C LEU A 281 -11.15 30.82 19.43
N PHE A 282 -10.10 29.99 19.38
CA PHE A 282 -9.74 29.18 18.23
C PHE A 282 -9.44 27.75 18.64
N ASP A 283 -10.09 26.81 17.96
CA ASP A 283 -9.88 25.38 18.14
C ASP A 283 -9.14 24.79 16.94
N ALA A 284 -8.39 23.71 17.16
CA ALA A 284 -7.60 23.04 16.15
C ALA A 284 -8.03 21.58 15.99
N SER A 285 -7.87 21.07 14.78
CA SER A 285 -7.98 19.65 14.50
C SER A 285 -6.85 19.25 13.57
N VAL A 286 -6.29 18.08 13.82
CA VAL A 286 -5.26 17.49 12.97
C VAL A 286 -5.62 16.05 12.65
N ASP A 287 -5.41 15.69 11.39
CA ASP A 287 -5.45 14.32 10.91
C ASP A 287 -4.16 13.97 10.18
N LEU A 288 -3.63 12.79 10.46
CA LEU A 288 -2.47 12.23 9.77
C LEU A 288 -2.96 11.08 8.87
N PRO A 289 -3.00 11.25 7.54
CA PRO A 289 -3.47 10.20 6.62
C PRO A 289 -2.65 8.90 6.71
N ARG A 290 -1.39 9.03 7.12
CA ARG A 290 -0.49 7.92 7.45
C ARG A 290 0.11 8.18 8.83
N LYS A 291 0.21 7.15 9.66
CA LYS A 291 0.75 7.22 11.03
C LYS A 291 2.04 6.43 11.23
N THR A 292 2.58 5.84 10.17
CA THR A 292 3.81 5.05 10.22
C THR A 292 4.78 5.57 9.18
N PHE A 293 6.00 5.84 9.61
CA PHE A 293 7.02 6.47 8.80
C PHE A 293 8.38 5.81 9.02
N GLN A 294 9.27 6.01 8.06
CA GLN A 294 10.70 5.71 8.19
C GLN A 294 11.48 7.02 8.37
N PRO A 295 12.67 7.00 8.99
CA PRO A 295 13.51 8.19 9.06
C PRO A 295 13.82 8.75 7.67
N GLY A 296 13.76 10.08 7.51
CA GLY A 296 13.97 10.76 6.23
C GLY A 296 12.72 10.93 5.36
N GLU A 297 11.58 10.33 5.74
CA GLU A 297 10.31 10.56 5.03
C GLU A 297 9.66 11.91 5.38
N GLU A 298 8.57 12.23 4.70
CA GLU A 298 7.76 13.41 4.96
C GLU A 298 6.44 13.03 5.66
N LEU A 299 6.13 13.71 6.74
CA LEU A 299 4.84 13.66 7.44
C LEU A 299 3.88 14.66 6.82
N ILE A 300 2.73 14.18 6.36
CA ILE A 300 1.65 15.03 5.83
C ILE A 300 0.57 15.16 6.90
N ALA A 301 0.24 16.38 7.29
CA ALA A 301 -0.82 16.68 8.24
C ALA A 301 -1.92 17.52 7.59
N ALA A 302 -3.18 17.08 7.75
CA ALA A 302 -4.36 17.86 7.42
C ALA A 302 -4.79 18.62 8.67
N VAL A 303 -4.64 19.94 8.63
CA VAL A 303 -4.88 20.83 9.77
C VAL A 303 -6.11 21.67 9.49
N THR A 304 -6.98 21.79 10.49
CA THR A 304 -8.11 22.73 10.47
C THR A 304 -8.10 23.58 11.71
N VAL A 305 -8.27 24.89 11.56
CA VAL A 305 -8.42 25.86 12.65
C VAL A 305 -9.79 26.51 12.54
N PHE A 306 -10.55 26.48 13.62
CA PHE A 306 -11.93 26.99 13.71
C PHE A 306 -11.98 28.26 14.54
N ASN A 307 -12.58 29.34 14.04
CA ASN A 307 -12.89 30.54 14.81
C ASN A 307 -14.21 30.33 15.57
N LEU A 308 -14.13 29.94 16.84
CA LEU A 308 -15.32 29.58 17.64
C LEU A 308 -16.21 30.78 17.95
N GLN A 309 -15.63 31.97 18.04
CA GLN A 309 -16.32 33.20 18.44
C GLN A 309 -16.67 34.12 17.25
N ARG A 310 -16.35 33.70 16.01
CA ARG A 310 -16.51 34.50 14.78
C ARG A 310 -15.97 35.92 14.92
N ILE A 311 -14.86 36.06 15.64
CA ILE A 311 -14.23 37.35 15.87
C ILE A 311 -13.58 37.77 14.55
N SER A 312 -13.97 38.94 14.05
CA SER A 312 -13.42 39.47 12.79
C SER A 312 -11.95 39.83 12.96
N SER A 313 -11.08 39.23 12.14
CA SER A 313 -9.67 39.61 11.98
C SER A 313 -8.86 39.59 13.28
N TYR A 314 -8.64 38.39 13.84
CA TYR A 314 -7.66 38.17 14.91
C TYR A 314 -6.40 37.51 14.34
N ASN A 315 -5.21 37.95 14.76
CA ASN A 315 -3.95 37.28 14.41
C ASN A 315 -3.78 36.06 15.30
N VAL A 316 -3.67 34.90 14.67
CA VAL A 316 -3.54 33.62 15.36
C VAL A 316 -2.15 33.06 15.09
N ASP A 317 -1.43 32.78 16.17
CA ASP A 317 -0.11 32.17 16.12
C ASP A 317 -0.26 30.66 16.20
N ILE A 318 0.24 29.95 15.18
CA ILE A 318 0.20 28.51 15.07
C ILE A 318 1.63 27.98 15.19
N THR A 319 1.85 27.06 16.13
CA THR A 319 3.12 26.36 16.29
C THR A 319 2.92 24.86 16.06
N TYR A 320 3.64 24.32 15.09
CA TYR A 320 3.71 22.88 14.80
C TYR A 320 4.93 22.29 15.49
N THR A 321 4.76 21.17 16.17
CA THR A 321 5.86 20.48 16.87
C THR A 321 5.86 18.99 16.60
N ILE A 322 7.05 18.41 16.54
CA ILE A 322 7.25 16.96 16.67
C ILE A 322 8.03 16.72 17.95
N THR A 323 7.46 15.93 18.86
CA THR A 323 8.06 15.55 20.13
C THR A 323 8.06 14.05 20.32
N ASP A 324 8.91 13.53 21.19
CA ASP A 324 8.72 12.18 21.75
C ASP A 324 7.76 12.21 22.97
N LEU A 325 7.56 11.06 23.60
CA LEU A 325 6.73 10.92 24.80
C LEU A 325 7.50 11.22 26.11
N GLN A 326 8.71 11.76 26.01
CA GLN A 326 9.56 12.22 27.11
C GLN A 326 9.75 13.74 27.03
N ASN A 327 8.93 14.42 26.22
CA ASN A 327 8.95 15.87 25.99
C ASN A 327 10.23 16.39 25.28
N THR A 328 10.95 15.53 24.56
CA THR A 328 12.07 15.96 23.69
C THR A 328 11.52 16.56 22.41
N LEU A 329 11.88 17.81 22.11
CA LEU A 329 11.52 18.50 20.88
C LEU A 329 12.47 18.15 19.73
N TYR A 330 11.91 17.66 18.62
CA TYR A 330 12.67 17.32 17.41
C TYR A 330 12.46 18.29 16.26
N PHE A 331 11.28 18.90 16.19
CA PHE A 331 10.92 19.85 15.15
C PHE A 331 9.98 20.91 15.72
N GLU A 332 10.20 22.17 15.35
CA GLU A 332 9.29 23.28 15.63
C GLU A 332 9.18 24.18 14.39
N GLN A 333 7.96 24.55 14.02
CA GLN A 333 7.69 25.56 13.00
C GLN A 333 6.57 26.49 13.47
N LYS A 334 6.76 27.80 13.29
CA LYS A 334 5.81 28.84 13.69
C LYS A 334 5.27 29.58 12.47
N GLU A 335 3.99 29.91 12.50
CA GLU A 335 3.36 30.80 11.53
C GLU A 335 2.26 31.65 12.19
N SER A 336 1.99 32.82 11.63
CA SER A 336 0.88 33.68 12.07
C SER A 336 -0.10 33.84 10.91
N VAL A 337 -1.37 33.61 11.16
CA VAL A 337 -2.42 33.64 10.13
C VAL A 337 -3.63 34.41 10.65
N THR A 338 -4.29 35.14 9.75
CA THR A 338 -5.56 35.82 10.04
C THR A 338 -6.69 35.01 9.42
N PHE A 339 -7.73 34.71 10.21
CA PHE A 339 -8.88 33.93 9.78
C PHE A 339 -10.17 34.75 9.89
N GLU A 340 -11.14 34.48 9.00
CA GLU A 340 -12.51 35.00 9.12
C GLU A 340 -13.37 33.99 9.91
N ASP A 341 -13.63 32.80 9.35
CA ASP A 341 -14.47 31.76 9.99
C ASP A 341 -13.69 30.48 10.33
N GLN A 342 -13.07 29.85 9.34
CA GLN A 342 -12.22 28.67 9.53
C GLN A 342 -11.20 28.57 8.40
N ALA A 343 -10.11 27.86 8.63
CA ALA A 343 -9.15 27.52 7.59
C ALA A 343 -8.73 26.06 7.70
N SER A 344 -8.67 25.40 6.55
CA SER A 344 -8.14 24.05 6.42
C SER A 344 -6.99 24.07 5.43
N PHE A 345 -5.89 23.41 5.78
CA PHE A 345 -4.73 23.32 4.92
C PHE A 345 -3.97 22.02 5.17
N THR A 346 -3.24 21.58 4.15
CA THR A 346 -2.35 20.43 4.24
C THR A 346 -0.92 20.93 4.32
N LYS A 347 -0.16 20.42 5.30
CA LYS A 347 1.26 20.76 5.50
C LYS A 347 2.10 19.50 5.47
N THR A 348 3.34 19.69 5.04
CA THR A 348 4.35 18.64 4.94
C THR A 348 5.51 18.99 5.86
N PHE A 349 5.91 18.05 6.69
CA PHE A 349 6.98 18.19 7.67
C PHE A 349 8.04 17.12 7.45
N PRO A 350 9.33 17.49 7.34
CA PRO A 350 10.38 16.50 7.19
C PRO A 350 10.57 15.72 8.49
N ILE A 351 10.73 14.40 8.40
CA ILE A 351 11.18 13.55 9.52
C ILE A 351 12.70 13.41 9.40
N PRO A 352 13.48 13.97 10.34
CA PRO A 352 14.93 13.82 10.32
C PRO A 352 15.41 12.37 10.28
N GLU A 353 16.50 12.11 9.56
CA GLU A 353 17.08 10.76 9.36
C GLU A 353 17.58 10.12 10.67
N ASN A 354 17.81 10.92 11.72
CA ASN A 354 18.32 10.46 13.00
C ASN A 354 17.21 10.00 13.97
N PHE A 355 15.94 10.05 13.57
CA PHE A 355 14.85 9.56 14.39
C PHE A 355 15.04 8.09 14.71
N GLN A 356 14.92 7.77 16.00
CA GLN A 356 14.98 6.40 16.44
C GLN A 356 13.62 5.73 16.29
N PRO A 357 13.57 4.40 16.16
CA PRO A 357 12.32 3.67 16.12
C PRO A 357 11.52 3.91 17.40
N GLY A 358 10.25 4.24 17.29
CA GLY A 358 9.45 4.60 18.45
C GLY A 358 8.17 5.38 18.13
N THR A 359 7.44 5.71 19.19
CA THR A 359 6.21 6.52 19.11
C THR A 359 6.55 7.99 19.34
N TYR A 360 6.04 8.86 18.48
CA TYR A 360 6.21 10.31 18.52
C TYR A 360 4.85 11.00 18.47
N LEU A 361 4.82 12.27 18.87
CA LEU A 361 3.63 13.11 18.88
C LEU A 361 3.82 14.29 17.93
N PHE A 362 2.91 14.41 16.97
CA PHE A 362 2.72 15.63 16.21
C PHE A 362 1.74 16.51 16.98
N GLY A 363 2.12 17.76 17.25
CA GLY A 363 1.32 18.70 18.04
C GLY A 363 1.13 20.03 17.31
N ILE A 364 -0.03 20.63 17.51
CA ILE A 364 -0.38 21.96 17.01
C ILE A 364 -0.82 22.80 18.19
N ARG A 365 -0.15 23.93 18.41
CA ARG A 365 -0.53 24.95 19.39
C ARG A 365 -1.12 26.15 18.66
N VAL A 366 -2.29 26.60 19.07
CA VAL A 366 -3.00 27.74 18.49
C VAL A 366 -3.19 28.80 19.57
N VAL A 367 -2.51 29.93 19.41
CA VAL A 367 -2.51 31.03 20.38
C VAL A 367 -3.14 32.27 19.79
N ALA A 368 -4.14 32.81 20.50
CA ALA A 368 -4.83 34.04 20.15
C ALA A 368 -5.03 34.90 21.41
N GLY A 369 -4.04 35.74 21.72
CA GLY A 369 -4.03 36.51 22.97
C GLY A 369 -3.88 35.57 24.17
N ASN A 370 -4.92 35.51 25.01
CA ASN A 370 -4.95 34.60 26.18
C ASN A 370 -5.64 33.25 25.87
N SER A 371 -6.17 33.07 24.66
CA SER A 371 -6.75 31.80 24.24
C SER A 371 -5.65 30.87 23.75
N PHE A 372 -5.66 29.65 24.25
CA PHE A 372 -4.82 28.54 23.82
C PHE A 372 -5.71 27.35 23.48
N GLY A 373 -5.68 26.93 22.22
CA GLY A 373 -6.23 25.67 21.73
C GLY A 373 -5.11 24.76 21.24
N THR A 374 -5.34 23.45 21.26
CA THR A 374 -4.33 22.50 20.81
C THR A 374 -4.96 21.28 20.15
N ALA A 375 -4.21 20.64 19.25
CA ALA A 375 -4.55 19.34 18.70
C ALA A 375 -3.30 18.50 18.50
N THR A 376 -3.37 17.22 18.82
CA THR A 376 -2.23 16.32 18.66
C THR A 376 -2.60 15.07 17.88
N GLU A 377 -1.60 14.38 17.32
CA GLU A 377 -1.76 13.05 16.75
C GLU A 377 -0.49 12.21 16.93
N LEU A 378 -0.67 10.93 17.29
CA LEU A 378 0.44 10.01 17.47
C LEU A 378 0.85 9.38 16.13
N PHE A 379 2.15 9.19 15.95
CA PHE A 379 2.70 8.42 14.83
C PHE A 379 3.91 7.61 15.27
N THR A 380 4.31 6.65 14.45
CA THR A 380 5.38 5.70 14.73
C THR A 380 6.47 5.84 13.68
N ILE A 381 7.72 5.92 14.14
CA ILE A 381 8.89 5.65 13.30
C ILE A 381 9.23 4.18 13.43
N GLU A 382 9.21 3.48 12.30
CA GLU A 382 9.67 2.10 12.24
C GLU A 382 11.20 2.02 12.16
N GLY A 383 11.74 0.93 12.67
CA GLY A 383 13.15 0.64 12.48
C GLY A 383 13.49 0.31 11.03
N PRO A 384 14.78 0.41 10.67
CA PRO A 384 15.24 -0.15 9.42
C PRO A 384 14.79 -1.62 9.44
N THR A 385 13.96 -1.99 8.48
CA THR A 385 13.60 -3.40 8.28
C THR A 385 14.91 -4.16 8.19
N SER A 386 15.14 -5.07 9.15
CA SER A 386 16.22 -6.05 9.00
C SER A 386 15.91 -6.79 7.71
N ILE A 387 16.61 -6.42 6.65
CA ILE A 387 16.53 -7.10 5.37
C ILE A 387 17.04 -8.50 5.68
N ILE A 388 16.12 -9.43 5.91
CA ILE A 388 16.40 -10.85 5.78
C ILE A 388 17.10 -10.97 4.43
N SER A 389 18.35 -11.44 4.47
CA SER A 389 19.31 -11.65 3.38
C SER A 389 18.75 -11.39 1.98
N PRO A 390 19.41 -10.55 1.15
CA PRO A 390 18.89 -10.26 -0.18
C PRO A 390 18.65 -11.58 -0.94
N LEU A 391 17.39 -11.81 -1.32
CA LEU A 391 17.05 -12.72 -2.41
C LEU A 391 18.03 -12.48 -3.57
N PRO A 392 18.43 -13.53 -4.32
CA PRO A 392 19.44 -13.41 -5.36
C PRO A 392 19.07 -12.26 -6.28
N GLN A 393 19.97 -11.26 -6.35
CA GLN A 393 19.79 -10.04 -7.15
C GLN A 393 19.23 -10.39 -8.52
N LEU A 394 17.97 -10.00 -8.77
CA LEU A 394 17.46 -9.88 -10.13
C LEU A 394 18.42 -8.95 -10.85
N ALA A 395 19.09 -9.48 -11.87
CA ALA A 395 20.10 -8.76 -12.62
C ALA A 395 19.56 -7.38 -13.08
N PRO A 396 20.37 -6.32 -13.06
CA PRO A 396 19.90 -4.97 -13.32
C PRO A 396 19.23 -4.87 -14.70
N LEU A 397 18.15 -4.09 -14.76
CA LEU A 397 17.35 -3.73 -15.94
C LEU A 397 18.17 -3.35 -17.19
N GLU A 398 19.44 -3.01 -17.02
CA GLU A 398 20.39 -2.81 -18.12
C GLU A 398 20.63 -4.08 -18.97
N LYS A 399 20.65 -5.28 -18.37
CA LYS A 399 20.81 -6.53 -19.14
C LYS A 399 19.56 -6.84 -19.96
N ALA A 400 18.37 -6.53 -19.43
CA ALA A 400 17.10 -6.65 -20.15
C ALA A 400 17.01 -5.63 -21.30
N ALA A 401 17.40 -4.37 -21.06
CA ALA A 401 17.47 -3.33 -22.09
C ALA A 401 18.52 -3.65 -23.18
N ALA A 402 19.67 -4.23 -22.81
CA ALA A 402 20.68 -4.67 -23.76
C ALA A 402 20.22 -5.88 -24.59
N PHE A 403 19.47 -6.80 -23.98
CA PHE A 403 18.84 -7.93 -24.67
C PHE A 403 17.77 -7.46 -25.67
N LEU A 404 16.92 -6.51 -25.28
CA LEU A 404 15.90 -5.88 -26.14
C LEU A 404 16.53 -5.09 -27.30
N LYS A 405 17.60 -4.32 -27.04
CA LYS A 405 18.36 -3.63 -28.09
C LYS A 405 18.99 -4.61 -29.08
N LYS A 406 19.56 -5.73 -28.61
CA LYS A 406 20.11 -6.78 -29.49
C LYS A 406 19.03 -7.42 -30.35
N GLN A 407 17.83 -7.69 -29.82
CA GLN A 407 16.73 -8.23 -30.61
C GLN A 407 16.24 -7.24 -31.69
N LEU A 408 16.08 -5.96 -31.35
CA LEU A 408 15.67 -4.93 -32.32
C LEU A 408 16.64 -4.82 -33.50
N VAL A 409 17.95 -4.90 -33.25
CA VAL A 409 18.98 -4.91 -34.32
C VAL A 409 18.84 -6.15 -35.21
N TRP A 410 18.55 -7.32 -34.63
CA TRP A 410 18.36 -8.55 -35.39
C TRP A 410 17.10 -8.48 -36.27
N PHE A 411 16.00 -7.95 -35.76
CA PHE A 411 14.77 -7.72 -36.55
C PHE A 411 14.99 -6.73 -37.70
N ALA A 412 15.72 -5.63 -37.47
CA ALA A 412 16.07 -4.68 -38.53
C ALA A 412 16.90 -5.36 -39.64
N LEU A 413 17.84 -6.24 -39.27
CA LEU A 413 18.66 -7.01 -40.22
C LEU A 413 17.81 -7.95 -41.09
N VAL A 414 16.84 -8.65 -40.47
CA VAL A 414 15.90 -9.53 -41.20
C VAL A 414 15.03 -8.73 -42.19
N ILE A 415 14.56 -7.53 -41.81
CA ILE A 415 13.78 -6.65 -42.68
C ILE A 415 14.62 -6.20 -43.89
N VAL A 416 15.89 -5.84 -43.68
CA VAL A 416 16.79 -5.45 -44.78
C VAL A 416 17.04 -6.62 -45.73
N ILE A 417 17.29 -7.83 -45.22
CA ILE A 417 17.46 -9.04 -46.04
C ILE A 417 16.19 -9.32 -46.86
N PHE A 418 15.02 -9.16 -46.24
CA PHE A 418 13.74 -9.33 -46.93
C PHE A 418 13.52 -8.30 -48.04
N LEU A 419 13.87 -7.03 -47.81
CA LEU A 419 13.83 -5.97 -48.82
C LEU A 419 14.79 -6.24 -49.98
N LEU A 420 15.99 -6.74 -49.70
CA LEU A 420 16.95 -7.14 -50.73
C LEU A 420 16.44 -8.33 -51.56
N LEU A 421 15.80 -9.31 -50.93
CA LEU A 421 15.14 -10.41 -51.64
C LEU A 421 13.99 -9.92 -52.51
N LEU A 422 13.17 -8.99 -52.03
CA LEU A 422 12.12 -8.35 -52.82
C LEU A 422 12.68 -7.62 -54.04
N LEU A 423 13.76 -6.86 -53.86
CA LEU A 423 14.47 -6.17 -54.95
C LEU A 423 15.06 -7.16 -55.94
N ALA A 424 15.67 -8.25 -55.48
CA ALA A 424 16.20 -9.31 -56.35
C ALA A 424 15.08 -10.00 -57.15
N ILE A 425 13.94 -10.27 -56.52
CA ILE A 425 12.75 -10.81 -57.19
C ILE A 425 12.24 -9.79 -58.23
N LEU A 426 12.10 -8.51 -57.88
CA LEU A 426 11.69 -7.45 -58.80
C LEU A 426 12.65 -7.33 -59.99
N PHE A 427 13.96 -7.37 -59.74
CA PHE A 427 14.99 -7.34 -60.76
C PHE A 427 14.92 -8.57 -61.66
N SER A 428 14.69 -9.76 -61.09
CA SER A 428 14.49 -10.99 -61.87
C SER A 428 13.24 -10.92 -62.77
N LEU A 429 12.17 -10.26 -62.31
CA LEU A 429 10.94 -10.04 -63.07
C LEU A 429 11.13 -9.00 -64.18
N ILE A 430 11.89 -7.93 -63.91
CA ILE A 430 12.27 -6.92 -64.91
C ILE A 430 13.19 -7.54 -65.97
N LYS A 431 14.17 -8.34 -65.56
CA LYS A 431 15.09 -9.05 -66.47
C LYS A 431 14.36 -10.09 -67.32
N ARG A 432 13.38 -10.81 -66.77
CA ARG A 432 12.48 -11.70 -67.55
C ARG A 432 11.60 -10.93 -68.54
N ARG A 433 11.21 -9.68 -68.23
CA ARG A 433 10.52 -8.78 -69.17
C ARG A 433 11.43 -8.27 -70.29
N HIS A 434 12.71 -8.03 -70.01
CA HIS A 434 13.69 -7.55 -70.98
C HIS A 434 14.38 -8.68 -71.79
N GLY A 435 14.42 -9.91 -71.28
CA GLY A 435 14.94 -11.08 -71.99
C GLY A 435 14.04 -11.64 -73.11
N GLY A 436 12.87 -11.02 -73.33
CA GLY A 436 11.86 -11.45 -74.29
C GLY A 436 11.62 -10.49 -75.46
N ARG A 437 12.61 -9.69 -75.89
CA ARG A 437 12.55 -8.95 -77.16
C ARG A 437 13.90 -8.94 -77.88
N ARG A 438 14.12 -9.99 -78.67
CA ARG A 438 15.07 -10.03 -79.80
C ARG A 438 14.50 -9.15 -80.93
N LYS A 439 15.42 -8.54 -81.68
CA LYS A 439 15.22 -7.53 -82.74
C LYS A 439 14.22 -7.97 -83.81
N GLU A 440 13.32 -7.06 -84.20
CA GLU A 440 12.73 -7.04 -85.54
C GLU A 440 12.53 -5.59 -86.00
N LYS A 441 13.08 -5.29 -87.19
CA LYS A 441 13.03 -4.01 -87.89
C LYS A 441 11.62 -3.82 -88.49
N GLY A 442 11.07 -2.61 -88.44
CA GLY A 442 9.86 -2.31 -89.19
C GLY A 442 9.31 -0.92 -88.92
N ASN A 443 9.34 -0.10 -89.96
CA ASN A 443 8.89 1.28 -90.06
C ASN A 443 7.46 1.52 -89.51
N GLY A 444 7.22 2.66 -88.86
CA GLY A 444 5.86 3.23 -88.79
C GLY A 444 5.37 3.72 -87.42
N ARG A 445 5.29 5.04 -87.30
CA ARG A 445 4.33 5.83 -86.52
C ARG A 445 4.38 5.69 -84.98
N THR A 446 4.95 6.73 -84.36
CA THR A 446 4.85 7.04 -82.93
C THR A 446 3.39 7.23 -82.51
N ILE A 447 2.75 6.19 -81.98
CA ILE A 447 1.51 6.33 -81.21
C ILE A 447 1.91 6.81 -79.82
N VAL A 448 1.78 8.12 -79.59
CA VAL A 448 1.84 8.70 -78.25
C VAL A 448 0.69 8.10 -77.44
N LYS A 449 0.98 7.17 -76.53
CA LYS A 449 0.01 6.73 -75.52
C LYS A 449 -0.30 7.90 -74.59
N HIS A 450 -1.34 8.64 -74.94
CA HIS A 450 -1.96 9.63 -74.08
C HIS A 450 -2.50 8.93 -72.83
N LYS A 451 -2.01 9.32 -71.65
CA LYS A 451 -2.70 9.05 -70.38
C LYS A 451 -4.06 9.76 -70.46
N ILE A 452 -5.13 8.98 -70.57
CA ILE A 452 -6.50 9.51 -70.58
C ILE A 452 -6.77 9.99 -69.14
N MET A 453 -6.79 11.31 -68.94
CA MET A 453 -7.32 11.91 -67.72
C MET A 453 -8.82 11.69 -67.70
N THR A 454 -9.33 11.20 -66.56
CA THR A 454 -10.73 10.78 -66.43
C THR A 454 -11.60 11.95 -65.95
N SER A 455 -12.93 11.85 -66.11
CA SER A 455 -13.90 12.87 -65.64
C SER A 455 -13.76 13.21 -64.15
N ASN A 456 -13.27 12.28 -63.33
CA ASN A 456 -13.02 12.52 -61.90
C ASN A 456 -11.82 13.44 -61.64
N ASP A 457 -10.84 13.49 -62.56
CA ASP A 457 -9.67 14.36 -62.44
C ASP A 457 -10.04 15.84 -62.67
N SER A 458 -11.00 16.14 -63.57
CA SER A 458 -11.50 17.51 -63.78
C SER A 458 -12.32 18.00 -62.58
N ILE A 459 -13.13 17.14 -61.96
CA ILE A 459 -13.89 17.48 -60.75
C ILE A 459 -12.94 17.86 -59.60
N ARG A 460 -11.86 17.08 -59.41
CA ARG A 460 -10.86 17.36 -58.37
C ARG A 460 -10.11 18.68 -58.63
N LEU A 461 -9.73 18.95 -59.88
CA LEU A 461 -9.07 20.21 -60.25
C LEU A 461 -9.99 21.42 -60.12
N ARG A 462 -11.28 21.30 -60.46
CA ARG A 462 -12.29 22.37 -60.27
C ARG A 462 -12.51 22.70 -58.79
N LYS A 463 -12.61 21.69 -57.92
CA LYS A 463 -12.71 21.90 -56.46
C LYS A 463 -11.47 22.61 -55.93
N ARG A 464 -10.27 22.22 -56.39
CA ARG A 464 -9.01 22.88 -56.01
C ARG A 464 -8.96 24.34 -56.47
N LEU A 465 -9.44 24.65 -57.67
CA LEU A 465 -9.49 26.02 -58.19
C LEU A 465 -10.53 26.89 -57.44
N ALA A 466 -11.68 26.31 -57.09
CA ALA A 466 -12.70 26.99 -56.29
C ALA A 466 -12.20 27.30 -54.88
N PHE A 467 -11.53 26.34 -54.23
CA PHE A 467 -10.89 26.55 -52.94
C PHE A 467 -9.85 27.68 -53.00
N LEU A 468 -8.95 27.67 -54.00
CA LEU A 468 -7.97 28.74 -54.16
C LEU A 468 -8.60 30.12 -54.35
N ARG A 469 -9.74 30.21 -55.05
CA ARG A 469 -10.49 31.47 -55.22
C ARG A 469 -11.05 31.96 -53.89
N GLU A 470 -11.61 31.06 -53.09
CA GLU A 470 -12.15 31.39 -51.78
C GLU A 470 -11.05 31.84 -50.82
N THR A 471 -9.93 31.09 -50.74
CA THR A 471 -8.79 31.45 -49.89
C THR A 471 -8.18 32.81 -50.24
N ARG A 472 -8.16 33.19 -51.54
CA ARG A 472 -7.75 34.55 -51.95
C ARG A 472 -8.80 35.60 -51.58
N ARG A 473 -10.09 35.29 -51.70
CA ARG A 473 -11.19 36.21 -51.32
C ARG A 473 -11.20 36.51 -49.83
N GLU A 474 -10.85 35.52 -49.02
CA GLU A 474 -10.70 35.64 -47.56
C GLU A 474 -9.37 36.30 -47.14
N GLY A 475 -8.51 36.68 -48.09
CA GLY A 475 -7.23 37.35 -47.81
C GLY A 475 -6.13 36.43 -47.29
N LEU A 476 -6.37 35.12 -47.22
CA LEU A 476 -5.44 34.11 -46.68
C LEU A 476 -4.36 33.65 -47.68
N LEU A 477 -4.40 34.14 -48.92
CA LEU A 477 -3.44 33.78 -49.97
C LEU A 477 -2.97 35.00 -50.77
N GLU A 478 -1.66 35.24 -50.76
CA GLU A 478 -1.00 36.30 -51.52
C GLU A 478 -1.30 36.19 -53.03
N LYS A 479 -1.52 37.34 -53.69
CA LYS A 479 -1.89 37.44 -55.11
C LYS A 479 -0.91 36.69 -56.02
N GLU A 480 0.39 36.83 -55.79
CA GLU A 480 1.44 36.22 -56.61
C GLU A 480 1.44 34.68 -56.50
N LYS A 481 1.24 34.15 -55.29
CA LYS A 481 1.11 32.70 -55.04
C LYS A 481 -0.17 32.14 -55.66
N TYR A 482 -1.27 32.87 -55.55
CA TYR A 482 -2.53 32.49 -56.20
C TYR A 482 -2.39 32.45 -57.72
N ASP A 483 -1.81 33.48 -58.34
CA ASP A 483 -1.71 33.58 -59.80
C ASP A 483 -0.81 32.46 -60.35
N LYS A 484 0.29 32.15 -59.65
CA LYS A 484 1.15 30.99 -59.95
C LYS A 484 0.39 29.67 -59.88
N MET A 485 -0.25 29.36 -58.76
CA MET A 485 -0.99 28.09 -58.58
C MET A 485 -2.17 27.96 -59.56
N LYS A 486 -2.83 29.08 -59.89
CA LYS A 486 -3.91 29.13 -60.89
C LYS A 486 -3.38 28.80 -62.29
N SER A 487 -2.25 29.38 -62.69
CA SER A 487 -1.63 29.15 -64.00
C SER A 487 -1.14 27.72 -64.22
N GLU A 488 -0.88 26.95 -63.15
CA GLU A 488 -0.56 25.52 -63.25
C GLU A 488 -1.81 24.65 -63.44
N ILE A 489 -2.95 25.05 -62.88
CA ILE A 489 -4.18 24.24 -62.84
C ILE A 489 -5.08 24.48 -64.06
N GLU A 490 -5.26 25.74 -64.49
CA GLU A 490 -6.12 26.11 -65.63
C GLU A 490 -5.76 25.39 -66.94
N PRO A 491 -4.48 25.30 -67.39
CA PRO A 491 -4.17 24.61 -68.64
C PRO A 491 -4.39 23.09 -68.57
N LEU A 492 -4.34 22.50 -67.37
CA LEU A 492 -4.68 21.09 -67.17
C LEU A 492 -6.18 20.86 -67.32
N LEU A 493 -7.01 21.73 -66.75
CA LEU A 493 -8.47 21.70 -66.93
C LEU A 493 -8.85 21.87 -68.40
N GLU A 494 -8.27 22.87 -69.07
CA GLU A 494 -8.53 23.13 -70.49
C GLU A 494 -8.13 21.94 -71.38
N LYS A 495 -7.03 21.26 -71.05
CA LYS A 495 -6.56 20.06 -71.76
C LYS A 495 -7.46 18.85 -71.55
N ILE A 496 -8.15 18.75 -70.40
CA ILE A 496 -9.16 17.71 -70.13
C ILE A 496 -10.45 18.04 -70.87
N GLU A 497 -10.90 19.30 -70.84
CA GLU A 497 -12.11 19.76 -71.50
C GLU A 497 -12.00 19.67 -73.03
N LYS A 498 -10.83 20.00 -73.60
CA LYS A 498 -10.55 19.82 -75.05
C LYS A 498 -10.41 18.36 -75.49
N LYS A 499 -10.07 17.42 -74.58
CA LYS A 499 -9.94 15.97 -74.88
C LYS A 499 -11.21 15.16 -74.61
N GLY A 500 -12.17 15.72 -73.87
CA GLY A 500 -13.47 15.11 -73.61
C GLY A 500 -14.55 15.62 -74.57
N ILE A 501 -14.60 15.09 -75.79
CA ILE A 501 -15.82 15.18 -76.61
C ILE A 501 -16.89 14.27 -75.97
N LEU A 502 -17.79 14.91 -75.20
CA LEU A 502 -19.19 14.59 -74.85
C LEU A 502 -19.73 13.16 -75.05
N PRO A 503 -20.55 12.66 -74.11
CA PRO A 503 -21.93 12.33 -74.40
C PRO A 503 -22.80 13.59 -74.25
N LYS A 504 -23.48 13.95 -75.33
CA LYS A 504 -24.66 14.80 -75.30
C LYS A 504 -25.80 14.05 -74.59
N TYR A 505 -26.37 14.68 -73.58
CA TYR A 505 -27.80 14.71 -73.26
C TYR A 505 -27.99 16.11 -72.67
N GLY A 506 -28.76 17.05 -73.18
CA GLY A 506 -29.83 17.07 -74.16
C GLY A 506 -30.70 18.24 -73.69
N GLN A 507 -30.67 19.37 -74.41
CA GLN A 507 -31.61 20.46 -74.15
C GLN A 507 -33.00 20.06 -74.66
N ALA A 508 -34.03 20.24 -73.84
CA ALA A 508 -35.39 20.61 -74.27
C ALA A 508 -35.96 21.47 -73.13
N LYS A 509 -35.88 22.81 -73.21
CA LYS A 509 -36.82 23.74 -73.86
C LYS A 509 -38.27 23.67 -73.33
N ASP A 510 -38.61 24.78 -72.68
CA ASP A 510 -39.73 25.67 -72.98
C ASP A 510 -41.04 25.48 -72.18
N LYS A 511 -41.39 26.60 -71.53
CA LYS A 511 -42.71 27.23 -71.40
C LYS A 511 -43.74 26.73 -70.39
N LYS A 512 -44.30 27.77 -69.75
CA LYS A 512 -45.69 27.96 -69.32
C LYS A 512 -46.07 27.17 -68.06
N ASP A 513 -46.92 27.63 -67.16
CA ASP A 513 -47.71 28.84 -66.93
C ASP A 513 -48.48 28.51 -65.63
N LYS A 514 -49.06 29.52 -64.98
CA LYS A 514 -50.27 29.40 -64.15
C LYS A 514 -50.22 28.80 -62.73
N THR A 515 -50.38 29.73 -61.78
CA THR A 515 -51.49 29.81 -60.80
C THR A 515 -51.96 28.56 -60.05
N ILE A 516 -51.82 28.63 -58.72
CA ILE A 516 -52.93 28.85 -57.77
C ILE A 516 -54.19 27.93 -57.85
N TYR A 517 -54.49 27.36 -56.68
CA TYR A 517 -55.77 26.92 -56.05
C TYR A 517 -56.25 25.45 -56.07
N LYS A 518 -56.50 25.02 -54.81
CA LYS A 518 -57.48 24.06 -54.26
C LYS A 518 -57.18 22.56 -54.49
N LYS A 519 -57.33 21.69 -53.49
CA LYS A 519 -58.35 21.66 -52.42
C LYS A 519 -57.81 21.01 -51.15
#